data_AF-A0A3A1UW37-F1
#
_entry.id   AF-A0A3A1UW37-F1
#
_cell.length_a   1.000
_cell.length_b   1.000
_cell.length_c   1.000
_cell.angle_alpha   90.00
_cell.angle_beta   90.00
_cell.angle_gamma   90.00
#
_symmetry.space_group_name_H-M   'P 1'
#
loop_
_entity.id
_entity.type
_entity.pdbx_description
1 polymer ?
#
loop_
_entity_poly.entity_id
_entity_poly.type
_entity_poly.pdbx_seq_one_letter_code
_entity_poly.pdbx_strand_id
1 'polypeptide(L)'
;MRHWKKISLVLALAVSVFAAGCSNNSNSNTGTDANSSTNAPSNASNDQASDETITIATNASTWEIPTNDDNPTQKYLEERYNVKFVNMRGTDENYKTMIASGEIPDIFPHNITEADMTNWARQGVIAEIDMEEIKKYMPSYTAHVEEVDPNAWNIGIIDGKNYGVPRIWLNGAYGFIPTYNGEWLEAIGYKEPPKTIEELEDVLTKFRNNDPDKNGQKDTYGISGRGKDVRVQLFNSIYAAYGVNPYHFKLAADGSVTWGGITDESKEALKLLNQWYKSELIDPEFMTDDGALLDQKWSSKKIGYIDHKMYHHLFGAVAGNTENGITAVYGKGLIGPAGKSIVMSNGPLQVPLMFGKQVQEDEAKRIRILQMLEDLATKDEVYLRTVFGVEGESYDLVDGVPVMKEEFTATADPAREMGIGGFYNPLIERDTGTWKFHFTPDKLEFRDKVNAGLETTSDILGPTAMETKGKYMATLTTLQDEFYIKAIIGDEDIDKAFEGFKNQWLKTGGQELLDEATKIYQERQSAK
;
A
#
# COMPACT_ATOMS: atom_id res chain seq x y z
N MET A 1 -18.94 -28.33 -45.57
CA MET A 1 -17.79 -29.27 -45.47
C MET A 1 -17.16 -29.02 -44.11
N ARG A 2 -17.51 -29.65 -42.99
CA ARG A 2 -17.47 -31.07 -42.57
C ARG A 2 -16.07 -31.68 -42.71
N HIS A 3 -15.36 -31.83 -41.57
CA HIS A 3 -14.37 -32.84 -41.14
C HIS A 3 -13.63 -32.23 -39.92
N TRP A 4 -13.74 -32.63 -38.64
CA TRP A 4 -13.81 -33.90 -37.92
C TRP A 4 -12.47 -34.64 -37.75
N LYS A 5 -11.96 -34.56 -36.50
CA LYS A 5 -11.22 -35.54 -35.67
C LYS A 5 -9.83 -36.04 -36.13
N LYS A 6 -8.89 -36.08 -35.16
CA LYS A 6 -8.28 -37.28 -34.51
C LYS A 6 -7.00 -36.85 -33.74
N ILE A 7 -6.84 -37.05 -32.42
CA ILE A 7 -6.61 -38.26 -31.60
C ILE A 7 -5.11 -38.56 -31.33
N SER A 8 -4.83 -38.99 -30.08
CA SER A 8 -3.62 -39.65 -29.49
C SER A 8 -2.58 -38.70 -28.88
N LEU A 9 -2.18 -38.72 -27.59
CA LEU A 9 -2.07 -39.70 -26.49
C LEU A 9 -1.14 -40.91 -26.75
N VAL A 10 0.10 -40.83 -26.23
CA VAL A 10 1.03 -41.93 -25.83
C VAL A 10 1.98 -41.34 -24.76
N LEU A 11 1.95 -41.67 -23.47
CA LEU A 11 2.31 -42.88 -22.70
C LEU A 11 3.84 -43.06 -22.42
N ALA A 12 4.23 -42.69 -21.20
CA ALA A 12 5.00 -43.44 -20.18
C ALA A 12 6.47 -43.94 -20.37
N LEU A 13 7.15 -43.91 -19.20
CA LEU A 13 8.27 -44.73 -18.69
C LEU A 13 9.73 -44.42 -19.11
N ALA A 14 10.57 -44.09 -18.12
CA ALA A 14 11.72 -44.93 -17.72
C ALA A 14 12.36 -44.46 -16.39
N VAL A 15 12.41 -45.39 -15.44
CA VAL A 15 13.21 -45.41 -14.20
C VAL A 15 14.54 -46.13 -14.51
N SER A 16 15.67 -45.72 -13.90
CA SER A 16 16.85 -46.54 -13.45
C SER A 16 18.04 -45.60 -13.14
N VAL A 17 18.40 -45.32 -11.88
CA VAL A 17 19.40 -46.03 -11.02
C VAL A 17 20.82 -46.06 -11.60
N PHE A 18 21.78 -45.43 -10.92
CA PHE A 18 23.02 -46.08 -10.43
C PHE A 18 23.69 -45.25 -9.32
N ALA A 19 24.20 -45.99 -8.33
CA ALA A 19 24.85 -45.53 -7.12
C ALA A 19 26.39 -45.71 -7.20
N ALA A 20 27.05 -45.18 -6.16
CA ALA A 20 28.35 -45.56 -5.59
C ALA A 20 29.60 -44.72 -5.96
N GLY A 21 30.31 -44.29 -4.91
CA GLY A 21 31.68 -43.79 -5.00
C GLY A 21 32.18 -43.04 -3.76
N CYS A 22 32.34 -43.73 -2.62
CA CYS A 22 33.20 -43.26 -1.51
C CYS A 22 34.68 -43.47 -1.88
N SER A 23 35.57 -42.53 -1.55
CA SER A 23 36.87 -42.92 -0.97
C SER A 23 37.51 -41.81 -0.14
N ASN A 24 37.81 -42.21 1.09
CA ASN A 24 38.58 -41.58 2.14
C ASN A 24 40.05 -41.39 1.75
N ASN A 25 40.73 -40.32 2.21
CA ASN A 25 42.18 -40.40 2.44
C ASN A 25 42.65 -39.39 3.51
N SER A 26 42.93 -39.95 4.68
CA SER A 26 43.74 -39.35 5.75
C SER A 26 45.22 -39.39 5.38
N ASN A 27 45.97 -38.32 5.65
CA ASN A 27 47.35 -38.49 6.10
C ASN A 27 47.87 -37.29 6.91
N SER A 28 48.31 -37.63 8.12
CA SER A 28 49.04 -36.83 9.09
C SER A 28 50.55 -36.99 8.92
N ASN A 29 51.32 -35.93 9.19
CA ASN A 29 52.67 -35.98 9.82
C ASN A 29 53.13 -34.53 10.13
N THR A 30 53.20 -34.08 11.39
CA THR A 30 54.26 -34.22 12.44
C THR A 30 55.45 -33.25 12.34
N GLY A 31 55.71 -32.55 13.45
CA GLY A 31 57.02 -32.02 13.87
C GLY A 31 56.97 -30.55 14.33
N THR A 32 56.74 -30.25 15.63
CA THR A 32 57.73 -29.88 16.69
C THR A 32 58.53 -28.61 16.37
N ASP A 33 58.44 -27.52 17.15
CA ASP A 33 59.12 -27.37 18.45
C ASP A 33 58.44 -26.38 19.43
N ALA A 34 58.71 -26.60 20.71
CA ALA A 34 58.28 -25.82 21.87
C ALA A 34 59.46 -25.02 22.49
N ASN A 35 59.20 -23.83 23.05
CA ASN A 35 59.55 -23.53 24.47
C ASN A 35 59.01 -22.16 24.98
N SER A 36 58.19 -22.24 26.04
CA SER A 36 58.17 -21.52 27.35
C SER A 36 58.83 -20.13 27.47
N SER A 37 58.33 -19.09 28.16
CA SER A 37 57.60 -18.91 29.45
C SER A 37 57.29 -17.38 29.59
N THR A 38 56.31 -16.82 30.32
CA THR A 38 56.04 -16.80 31.78
C THR A 38 54.70 -16.07 32.08
N ASN A 39 54.02 -16.48 33.17
CA ASN A 39 52.77 -15.92 33.70
C ASN A 39 52.91 -14.57 34.47
N ALA A 40 51.88 -13.71 34.38
CA ALA A 40 51.36 -12.91 35.49
C ALA A 40 49.86 -12.57 35.25
N PRO A 41 48.98 -12.56 36.27
CA PRO A 41 47.53 -12.55 36.09
C PRO A 41 46.93 -11.14 36.15
N SER A 42 45.94 -10.85 35.30
CA SER A 42 45.02 -9.73 35.52
C SER A 42 43.59 -10.14 35.18
N ASN A 43 42.77 -10.26 36.23
CA ASN A 43 41.32 -10.26 36.12
C ASN A 43 40.87 -8.92 35.52
N ALA A 44 40.35 -8.99 34.30
CA ALA A 44 39.39 -8.02 33.79
C ALA A 44 38.29 -8.83 33.09
N SER A 45 37.10 -8.77 33.66
CA SER A 45 35.85 -9.25 33.08
C SER A 45 35.67 -8.63 31.69
N ASN A 46 35.87 -9.44 30.67
CA ASN A 46 35.57 -9.13 29.28
C ASN A 46 34.30 -9.91 28.93
N ASP A 47 33.14 -9.26 29.00
CA ASP A 47 32.00 -9.65 28.17
C ASP A 47 32.35 -9.26 26.73
N GLN A 48 33.16 -10.10 26.07
CA GLN A 48 33.22 -10.10 24.63
C GLN A 48 32.06 -10.95 24.13
N ALA A 49 30.96 -10.29 23.77
CA ALA A 49 30.09 -10.82 22.74
C ALA A 49 30.98 -11.10 21.52
N SER A 50 30.96 -12.34 21.02
CA SER A 50 31.71 -12.73 19.84
C SER A 50 31.31 -11.85 18.66
N ASP A 51 32.30 -11.24 18.01
CA ASP A 51 32.20 -10.41 16.80
C ASP A 51 31.89 -11.27 15.56
N GLU A 52 30.97 -12.22 15.69
CA GLU A 52 30.56 -13.11 14.62
C GLU A 52 29.62 -12.36 13.67
N THR A 53 29.97 -12.33 12.38
CA THR A 53 29.16 -11.69 11.34
C THR A 53 27.79 -12.35 11.25
N ILE A 54 26.73 -11.58 11.48
CA ILE A 54 25.35 -12.07 11.43
C ILE A 54 24.90 -12.19 9.97
N THR A 55 24.37 -13.35 9.58
CA THR A 55 23.76 -13.52 8.26
C THR A 55 22.28 -13.13 8.29
N ILE A 56 21.84 -12.28 7.35
CA ILE A 56 20.46 -11.80 7.19
C ILE A 56 19.93 -12.23 5.82
N ALA A 57 18.94 -13.13 5.79
CA ALA A 57 18.20 -13.45 4.56
C ALA A 57 17.11 -12.41 4.31
N THR A 58 17.20 -11.62 3.24
CA THR A 58 16.25 -10.53 2.97
C THR A 58 15.45 -10.75 1.69
N ASN A 59 14.15 -10.49 1.77
CA ASN A 59 13.26 -10.31 0.63
C ASN A 59 12.41 -9.04 0.84
N ALA A 60 12.98 -7.98 1.43
CA ALA A 60 12.21 -6.87 2.01
C ALA A 60 11.38 -6.04 1.00
N SER A 61 11.65 -6.22 -0.29
CA SER A 61 10.82 -5.71 -1.39
C SER A 61 10.71 -6.74 -2.51
N THR A 62 9.54 -6.78 -3.15
CA THR A 62 9.32 -7.53 -4.41
C THR A 62 9.50 -6.65 -5.66
N TRP A 63 9.71 -5.35 -5.45
CA TRP A 63 10.09 -4.37 -6.48
C TRP A 63 11.56 -4.00 -6.29
N GLU A 64 12.20 -3.47 -7.33
CA GLU A 64 13.60 -3.00 -7.26
C GLU A 64 14.59 -4.09 -6.77
N ILE A 65 14.25 -5.36 -7.01
CA ILE A 65 15.07 -6.51 -6.59
C ILE A 65 16.46 -6.40 -7.24
N PRO A 66 17.56 -6.37 -6.47
CA PRO A 66 18.90 -6.23 -7.01
C PRO A 66 19.22 -7.33 -8.03
N THR A 67 19.81 -6.93 -9.16
CA THR A 67 20.21 -7.82 -10.25
C THR A 67 21.40 -8.69 -9.86
N ASN A 68 22.25 -8.20 -8.95
CA ASN A 68 23.43 -8.89 -8.45
C ASN A 68 23.60 -8.77 -6.93
N ASP A 69 24.30 -9.74 -6.35
CA ASP A 69 24.83 -9.65 -4.99
C ASP A 69 26.05 -8.73 -4.95
N ASP A 70 26.51 -8.37 -3.76
CA ASP A 70 27.68 -7.53 -3.50
C ASP A 70 27.61 -6.15 -4.22
N ASN A 71 26.39 -5.66 -4.48
CA ASN A 71 26.14 -4.31 -5.00
C ASN A 71 26.62 -3.24 -3.99
N PRO A 72 26.82 -1.99 -4.44
CA PRO A 72 27.28 -0.89 -3.59
C PRO A 72 26.50 -0.68 -2.29
N THR A 73 25.16 -0.76 -2.32
CA THR A 73 24.33 -0.61 -1.12
C THR A 73 24.50 -1.78 -0.16
N GLN A 74 24.49 -3.02 -0.67
CA GLN A 74 24.72 -4.21 0.13
C GLN A 74 26.05 -4.12 0.87
N LYS A 75 27.16 -3.84 0.16
CA LYS A 75 28.49 -3.73 0.75
C LYS A 75 28.57 -2.67 1.85
N TYR A 76 27.96 -1.52 1.60
CA TYR A 76 27.90 -0.43 2.59
C TYR A 76 27.21 -0.90 3.89
N LEU A 77 26.08 -1.61 3.78
CA LEU A 77 25.36 -2.12 4.95
C LEU A 77 26.09 -3.28 5.64
N GLU A 78 26.67 -4.22 4.87
CA GLU A 78 27.46 -5.33 5.39
C GLU A 78 28.65 -4.83 6.23
N GLU A 79 29.40 -3.84 5.73
CA GLU A 79 30.52 -3.23 6.44
C GLU A 79 30.07 -2.44 7.67
N ARG A 80 29.06 -1.57 7.52
CA ARG A 80 28.60 -0.70 8.61
C ARG A 80 28.05 -1.47 9.80
N TYR A 81 27.31 -2.55 9.53
CA TYR A 81 26.59 -3.29 10.57
C TYR A 81 27.25 -4.63 10.90
N ASN A 82 28.41 -4.99 10.33
CA ASN A 82 29.01 -6.32 10.46
C ASN A 82 27.97 -7.45 10.23
N VAL A 83 27.35 -7.43 9.05
CA VAL A 83 26.35 -8.44 8.62
C VAL A 83 26.71 -9.00 7.24
N LYS A 84 26.12 -10.12 6.86
CA LYS A 84 26.16 -10.67 5.49
C LYS A 84 24.73 -10.85 4.98
N PHE A 85 24.39 -10.30 3.82
CA PHE A 85 23.07 -10.49 3.23
C PHE A 85 23.01 -11.73 2.35
N VAL A 86 21.91 -12.47 2.48
CA VAL A 86 21.46 -13.46 1.51
C VAL A 86 20.23 -12.87 0.81
N ASN A 87 20.41 -12.44 -0.44
CA ASN A 87 19.35 -11.79 -1.20
C ASN A 87 18.40 -12.83 -1.77
N MET A 88 17.24 -12.97 -1.13
CA MET A 88 16.13 -13.72 -1.67
C MET A 88 15.44 -12.84 -2.72
N ARG A 89 15.20 -13.41 -3.91
CA ARG A 89 14.70 -12.69 -5.09
C ARG A 89 13.27 -13.10 -5.43
N GLY A 90 12.45 -13.23 -4.40
CA GLY A 90 11.02 -13.52 -4.52
C GLY A 90 10.26 -12.32 -5.06
N THR A 91 9.39 -12.58 -6.02
CA THR A 91 8.46 -11.60 -6.62
C THR A 91 7.05 -11.81 -6.09
N ASP A 92 6.14 -10.88 -6.37
CA ASP A 92 4.70 -11.00 -6.05
C ASP A 92 4.10 -12.34 -6.49
N GLU A 93 4.60 -12.91 -7.59
CA GLU A 93 4.10 -14.14 -8.18
C GLU A 93 4.55 -15.40 -7.44
N ASN A 94 5.75 -15.41 -6.86
CA ASN A 94 6.37 -16.64 -6.35
C ASN A 94 6.74 -16.62 -4.87
N TYR A 95 6.76 -15.46 -4.21
CA TYR A 95 7.27 -15.37 -2.84
C TYR A 95 6.43 -16.24 -1.87
N LYS A 96 5.11 -16.32 -2.04
CA LYS A 96 4.25 -17.19 -1.22
C LYS A 96 4.60 -18.67 -1.40
N THR A 97 4.98 -19.07 -2.61
CA THR A 97 5.45 -20.43 -2.90
C THR A 97 6.79 -20.70 -2.23
N MET A 98 7.70 -19.72 -2.19
CA MET A 98 8.97 -19.81 -1.45
C MET A 98 8.73 -19.99 0.05
N ILE A 99 7.84 -19.19 0.65
CA ILE A 99 7.48 -19.36 2.07
C ILE A 99 6.90 -20.76 2.32
N ALA A 100 6.01 -21.23 1.43
CA ALA A 100 5.42 -22.56 1.54
C ALA A 100 6.42 -23.72 1.34
N SER A 101 7.53 -23.52 0.61
CA SER A 101 8.61 -24.50 0.47
C SER A 101 9.59 -24.51 1.64
N GLY A 102 9.42 -23.60 2.61
CA GLY A 102 10.30 -23.44 3.76
C GLY A 102 11.45 -22.45 3.55
N GLU A 103 11.49 -21.75 2.41
CA GLU A 103 12.42 -20.65 2.15
C GLU A 103 11.89 -19.37 2.82
N ILE A 104 12.04 -19.30 4.15
CA ILE A 104 11.55 -18.20 4.97
C ILE A 104 12.65 -17.12 5.12
N PRO A 105 12.44 -15.88 4.64
CA PRO A 105 13.39 -14.79 4.84
C PRO A 105 13.41 -14.33 6.31
N ASP A 106 14.52 -13.75 6.74
CA ASP A 106 14.60 -13.04 8.01
C ASP A 106 13.73 -11.77 7.96
N ILE A 107 13.73 -11.04 6.83
CA ILE A 107 12.90 -9.84 6.59
C ILE A 107 11.94 -10.11 5.43
N PHE A 108 10.64 -10.07 5.72
CA PHE A 108 9.58 -10.28 4.72
C PHE A 108 9.41 -9.08 3.80
N PRO A 109 8.88 -9.29 2.58
CA PRO A 109 8.55 -8.19 1.70
C PRO A 109 7.50 -7.28 2.32
N HIS A 110 7.41 -6.04 1.84
CA HIS A 110 6.50 -5.06 2.40
C HIS A 110 5.04 -5.16 1.90
N ASN A 111 4.76 -5.96 0.88
CA ASN A 111 3.46 -6.11 0.23
C ASN A 111 2.71 -7.37 0.71
N ILE A 112 2.73 -7.58 2.02
CA ILE A 112 2.02 -8.66 2.69
C ILE A 112 0.59 -8.24 2.98
N THR A 113 -0.35 -9.16 2.77
CA THR A 113 -1.76 -8.94 3.15
C THR A 113 -2.03 -9.29 4.60
N GLU A 114 -3.09 -8.75 5.16
CA GLU A 114 -3.59 -9.07 6.51
C GLU A 114 -3.87 -10.56 6.67
N ALA A 115 -4.38 -11.20 5.60
CA ALA A 115 -4.66 -12.62 5.57
C ALA A 115 -3.37 -13.45 5.62
N ASP A 116 -2.33 -13.03 4.89
CA ASP A 116 -1.02 -13.68 4.92
C ASP A 116 -0.41 -13.60 6.32
N MET A 117 -0.38 -12.39 6.92
CA MET A 117 0.10 -12.18 8.29
C MET A 117 -0.66 -13.07 9.30
N THR A 118 -1.99 -13.12 9.22
CA THR A 118 -2.81 -13.94 10.14
C THR A 118 -2.49 -15.42 10.01
N ASN A 119 -2.41 -15.92 8.77
CA ASN A 119 -2.13 -17.33 8.51
C ASN A 119 -0.71 -17.71 8.97
N TRP A 120 0.28 -16.89 8.67
CA TRP A 120 1.67 -17.16 9.03
C TRP A 120 1.94 -17.03 10.52
N ALA A 121 1.27 -16.10 11.22
CA ALA A 121 1.32 -16.02 12.69
C ALA A 121 0.89 -17.34 13.32
N ARG A 122 -0.26 -17.87 12.89
CA ARG A 122 -0.84 -19.13 13.41
C ARG A 122 -0.06 -20.37 12.99
N GLN A 123 0.56 -20.35 11.82
CA GLN A 123 1.45 -21.42 11.35
C GLN A 123 2.84 -21.39 11.99
N GLY A 124 3.18 -20.33 12.73
CA GLY A 124 4.50 -20.15 13.33
C GLY A 124 5.60 -19.84 12.31
N VAL A 125 5.24 -19.28 11.16
CA VAL A 125 6.17 -18.89 10.08
C VAL A 125 6.84 -17.55 10.37
N ILE A 126 6.12 -16.62 11.00
CA ILE A 126 6.62 -15.29 11.36
C ILE A 126 6.93 -15.18 12.86
N ALA A 127 7.86 -14.29 13.19
CA ALA A 127 8.31 -14.01 14.54
C ALA A 127 7.24 -13.27 15.36
N GLU A 128 7.11 -13.68 16.61
CA GLU A 128 6.53 -12.87 17.68
C GLU A 128 7.66 -12.05 18.30
N ILE A 129 7.55 -10.72 18.27
CA ILE A 129 8.55 -9.80 18.82
C ILE A 129 7.88 -8.83 19.78
N ASP A 130 8.45 -8.71 20.98
CA ASP A 130 7.95 -7.82 22.02
C ASP A 130 7.98 -6.35 21.58
N MET A 131 6.89 -5.62 21.83
CA MET A 131 6.77 -4.21 21.42
C MET A 131 7.78 -3.31 22.14
N GLU A 132 8.06 -3.58 23.42
CA GLU A 132 9.01 -2.78 24.20
C GLU A 132 10.44 -3.03 23.72
N GLU A 133 10.76 -4.24 23.26
CA GLU A 133 12.04 -4.52 22.59
C GLU A 133 12.17 -3.71 21.29
N ILE A 134 11.12 -3.67 20.46
CA ILE A 134 11.12 -2.85 19.24
C ILE A 134 11.29 -1.37 19.60
N LYS A 135 10.52 -0.84 20.57
CA LYS A 135 10.65 0.56 21.02
C LYS A 135 12.04 0.88 21.58
N LYS A 136 12.67 -0.08 22.25
CA LYS A 136 14.03 0.07 22.78
C LYS A 136 15.08 0.20 21.69
N TYR A 137 14.96 -0.56 20.60
CA TYR A 137 15.95 -0.59 19.52
C TYR A 137 15.58 0.26 18.29
N MET A 138 14.32 0.70 18.18
CA MET A 138 13.79 1.61 17.15
C MET A 138 13.02 2.79 17.76
N PRO A 139 13.59 3.54 18.71
CA PRO A 139 12.85 4.52 19.50
C PRO A 139 12.32 5.69 18.67
N SER A 140 13.11 6.21 17.72
CA SER A 140 12.70 7.38 16.94
C SER A 140 11.65 6.99 15.90
N TYR A 141 11.88 5.88 15.19
CA TYR A 141 10.94 5.40 14.20
C TYR A 141 9.57 5.10 14.82
N THR A 142 9.54 4.35 15.92
CA THR A 142 8.27 4.01 16.58
C THR A 142 7.54 5.24 17.13
N ALA A 143 8.25 6.22 17.68
CA ALA A 143 7.66 7.48 18.12
C ALA A 143 7.01 8.27 16.97
N HIS A 144 7.68 8.37 15.82
CA HIS A 144 7.13 9.05 14.64
C HIS A 144 5.90 8.31 14.07
N VAL A 145 5.92 6.97 14.08
CA VAL A 145 4.77 6.17 13.67
C VAL A 145 3.56 6.41 14.59
N GLU A 146 3.78 6.43 15.90
CA GLU A 146 2.74 6.70 16.91
C GLU A 146 2.19 8.14 16.85
N GLU A 147 3.01 9.12 16.45
CA GLU A 147 2.57 10.50 16.21
C GLU A 147 1.59 10.58 15.03
N VAL A 148 1.81 9.79 13.98
CA VAL A 148 0.92 9.75 12.82
C VAL A 148 -0.37 9.00 13.14
N ASP A 149 -0.28 7.82 13.77
CA ASP A 149 -1.45 7.11 14.27
C ASP A 149 -1.09 6.29 15.52
N PRO A 150 -1.64 6.62 16.70
CA PRO A 150 -1.36 5.89 17.94
C PRO A 150 -1.89 4.45 17.93
N ASN A 151 -2.73 4.09 16.94
CA ASN A 151 -3.26 2.74 16.77
C ASN A 151 -2.40 1.87 15.84
N ALA A 152 -1.26 2.35 15.34
CA ALA A 152 -0.47 1.62 14.34
C ALA A 152 -0.04 0.22 14.79
N TRP A 153 0.26 0.04 16.07
CA TRP A 153 0.56 -1.26 16.67
C TRP A 153 -0.58 -2.27 16.54
N ASN A 154 -1.83 -1.81 16.63
CA ASN A 154 -3.00 -2.67 16.67
C ASN A 154 -3.18 -3.50 15.39
N ILE A 155 -2.55 -3.09 14.28
CA ILE A 155 -2.55 -3.85 13.03
C ILE A 155 -1.74 -5.14 13.17
N GLY A 156 -0.61 -5.10 13.88
CA GLY A 156 0.28 -6.24 14.08
C GLY A 156 -0.06 -7.14 15.27
N ILE A 157 -1.11 -6.80 16.03
CA ILE A 157 -1.55 -7.60 17.18
C ILE A 157 -2.51 -8.70 16.74
N ILE A 158 -2.12 -9.94 16.99
CA ILE A 158 -2.96 -11.14 16.78
C ILE A 158 -2.94 -11.94 18.08
N ASP A 159 -4.11 -12.26 18.62
CA ASP A 159 -4.26 -13.02 19.87
C ASP A 159 -3.40 -12.47 21.04
N GLY A 160 -3.29 -11.14 21.12
CA GLY A 160 -2.54 -10.43 22.17
C GLY A 160 -1.01 -10.38 21.96
N LYS A 161 -0.52 -10.83 20.80
CA LYS A 161 0.92 -10.89 20.47
C LYS A 161 1.26 -10.01 19.28
N ASN A 162 2.43 -9.39 19.30
CA ASN A 162 2.90 -8.53 18.23
C ASN A 162 3.75 -9.30 17.21
N TYR A 163 3.41 -9.15 15.93
CA TYR A 163 4.02 -9.90 14.82
C TYR A 163 4.83 -9.03 13.84
N GLY A 164 5.19 -7.81 14.23
CA GLY A 164 6.07 -6.99 13.41
C GLY A 164 6.32 -5.58 13.92
N VAL A 165 7.11 -4.82 13.16
CA VAL A 165 7.33 -3.38 13.37
C VAL A 165 6.18 -2.63 12.67
N PRO A 166 5.46 -1.73 13.35
CA PRO A 166 4.33 -1.02 12.76
C PRO A 166 4.80 -0.18 11.58
N ARG A 167 3.96 -0.10 10.54
CA ARG A 167 4.25 0.68 9.33
C ARG A 167 3.10 1.62 9.02
N ILE A 168 3.46 2.75 8.43
CA ILE A 168 2.51 3.75 7.95
C ILE A 168 2.78 4.10 6.49
N TRP A 169 1.79 4.68 5.83
CA TRP A 169 1.92 5.30 4.53
C TRP A 169 1.50 6.76 4.66
N LEU A 170 2.47 7.66 4.73
CA LEU A 170 2.24 9.08 4.98
C LEU A 170 1.30 9.72 3.94
N ASN A 171 1.46 9.33 2.67
CA ASN A 171 0.55 9.74 1.60
C ASN A 171 -0.90 9.27 1.82
N GLY A 172 -1.11 8.12 2.47
CA GLY A 172 -2.42 7.55 2.73
C GLY A 172 -3.28 8.38 3.68
N ALA A 173 -2.66 9.26 4.49
CA ALA A 173 -3.38 10.20 5.35
C ALA A 173 -4.06 11.34 4.56
N TYR A 174 -3.60 11.63 3.34
CA TYR A 174 -4.13 12.71 2.51
C TYR A 174 -5.33 12.26 1.68
N GLY A 175 -6.26 13.18 1.47
CA GLY A 175 -7.49 12.91 0.75
C GLY A 175 -7.31 12.82 -0.76
N PHE A 176 -8.24 12.13 -1.41
CA PHE A 176 -8.48 12.29 -2.84
C PHE A 176 -9.14 13.66 -3.09
N ILE A 177 -8.57 14.43 -4.00
CA ILE A 177 -8.92 15.84 -4.21
C ILE A 177 -9.86 15.94 -5.43
N PRO A 178 -11.09 16.44 -5.23
CA PRO A 178 -12.00 16.77 -6.33
C PRO A 178 -11.29 17.73 -7.31
N THR A 179 -11.17 17.33 -8.57
CA THR A 179 -10.40 18.09 -9.57
C THR A 179 -11.22 18.29 -10.83
N TYR A 180 -11.28 19.54 -11.31
CA TYR A 180 -12.14 19.99 -12.40
C TYR A 180 -11.31 20.56 -13.54
N ASN A 181 -11.80 20.37 -14.76
CA ASN A 181 -11.29 21.07 -15.94
C ASN A 181 -11.69 22.56 -15.83
N GLY A 182 -10.72 23.43 -15.59
CA GLY A 182 -10.95 24.85 -15.30
C GLY A 182 -11.55 25.61 -16.47
N GLU A 183 -11.11 25.32 -17.70
CA GLU A 183 -11.62 25.92 -18.92
C GLU A 183 -13.08 25.53 -19.15
N TRP A 184 -13.44 24.29 -18.81
CA TRP A 184 -14.83 23.84 -18.86
C TRP A 184 -15.66 24.55 -17.80
N LEU A 185 -15.19 24.65 -16.55
CA LEU A 185 -15.88 25.39 -15.48
C LEU A 185 -16.14 26.84 -15.90
N GLU A 186 -15.13 27.53 -16.44
CA GLU A 186 -15.27 28.91 -16.90
C GLU A 186 -16.29 29.02 -18.05
N ALA A 187 -16.23 28.10 -19.03
CA ALA A 187 -17.15 28.08 -20.17
C ALA A 187 -18.62 27.93 -19.74
N ILE A 188 -18.89 27.23 -18.64
CA ILE A 188 -20.24 27.05 -18.08
C ILE A 188 -20.60 28.07 -16.99
N GLY A 189 -19.72 29.05 -16.74
CA GLY A 189 -19.95 30.20 -15.86
C GLY A 189 -19.59 29.99 -14.38
N TYR A 190 -18.90 28.90 -14.03
CA TYR A 190 -18.41 28.65 -12.68
C TYR A 190 -17.05 29.32 -12.48
N LYS A 191 -16.95 30.19 -11.46
CA LYS A 191 -15.68 30.85 -11.09
C LYS A 191 -14.91 30.11 -10.00
N GLU A 192 -15.59 29.21 -9.30
CA GLU A 192 -15.06 28.42 -8.19
C GLU A 192 -15.57 26.99 -8.33
N PRO A 193 -14.85 25.99 -7.79
CA PRO A 193 -15.34 24.62 -7.70
C PRO A 193 -16.69 24.53 -6.95
N PRO A 194 -17.59 23.60 -7.34
CA PRO A 194 -18.84 23.37 -6.62
C PRO A 194 -18.58 22.90 -5.19
N LYS A 195 -19.47 23.28 -4.26
CA LYS A 195 -19.37 23.01 -2.83
C LYS A 195 -20.39 21.99 -2.34
N THR A 196 -21.44 21.73 -3.12
CA THR A 196 -22.54 20.83 -2.76
C THR A 196 -22.74 19.76 -3.83
N ILE A 197 -23.43 18.67 -3.48
CA ILE A 197 -23.82 17.65 -4.47
C ILE A 197 -24.67 18.27 -5.58
N GLU A 198 -25.58 19.19 -5.24
CA GLU A 198 -26.48 19.83 -6.20
C GLU A 198 -25.73 20.74 -7.18
N GLU A 199 -24.75 21.51 -6.70
CA GLU A 199 -23.86 22.29 -7.56
C GLU A 199 -23.00 21.38 -8.44
N LEU A 200 -22.51 20.25 -7.91
CA LEU A 200 -21.80 19.27 -8.72
C LEU A 200 -22.70 18.70 -9.82
N GLU A 201 -23.94 18.33 -9.51
CA GLU A 201 -24.89 17.82 -10.52
C GLU A 201 -25.13 18.82 -11.64
N ASP A 202 -25.28 20.12 -11.32
CA ASP A 202 -25.40 21.17 -12.33
C ASP A 202 -24.12 21.30 -13.18
N VAL A 203 -22.94 21.24 -12.56
CA VAL A 203 -21.64 21.25 -13.27
C VAL A 203 -21.54 20.05 -14.23
N LEU A 204 -21.78 18.82 -13.75
CA LEU A 204 -21.69 17.61 -14.57
C LEU A 204 -22.73 17.63 -15.70
N THR A 205 -23.93 18.13 -15.43
CA THR A 205 -25.00 18.31 -16.43
C THR A 205 -24.57 19.27 -17.53
N LYS A 206 -23.96 20.39 -17.18
CA LYS A 206 -23.46 21.36 -18.17
C LYS A 206 -22.23 20.85 -18.91
N PHE A 207 -21.33 20.12 -18.26
CA PHE A 207 -20.21 19.45 -18.93
C PHE A 207 -20.69 18.45 -19.99
N ARG A 208 -21.77 17.71 -19.72
CA ARG A 208 -22.36 16.76 -20.66
C ARG A 208 -23.13 17.43 -21.81
N ASN A 209 -23.84 18.52 -21.54
CA ASN A 209 -24.88 19.03 -22.46
C ASN A 209 -24.56 20.38 -23.13
N ASN A 210 -23.55 21.12 -22.67
CA ASN A 210 -23.27 22.48 -23.16
C ASN A 210 -21.98 22.58 -24.01
N ASP A 211 -21.45 21.46 -24.53
CA ASP A 211 -20.26 21.44 -25.40
C ASP A 211 -19.09 22.26 -24.82
N PRO A 212 -18.63 21.93 -23.59
CA PRO A 212 -17.65 22.75 -22.88
C PRO A 212 -16.28 22.80 -23.58
N ASP A 213 -15.97 21.82 -24.43
CA ASP A 213 -14.76 21.79 -25.27
C ASP A 213 -14.95 22.43 -26.66
N LYS A 214 -16.17 22.87 -26.99
CA LYS A 214 -16.53 23.68 -28.18
C LYS A 214 -16.26 22.98 -29.50
N ASN A 215 -16.45 21.66 -29.54
CA ASN A 215 -16.21 20.85 -30.74
C ASN A 215 -17.50 20.61 -31.56
N GLY A 216 -18.66 20.97 -31.01
CA GLY A 216 -19.98 20.82 -31.64
C GLY A 216 -20.58 19.41 -31.55
N GLN A 217 -19.99 18.51 -30.75
CA GLN A 217 -20.41 17.13 -30.57
C GLN A 217 -20.74 16.86 -29.09
N LYS A 218 -21.66 15.93 -28.85
CA LYS A 218 -22.03 15.51 -27.48
C LYS A 218 -21.19 14.33 -27.02
N ASP A 219 -19.87 14.52 -26.97
CA ASP A 219 -18.88 13.46 -26.71
C ASP A 219 -18.07 13.65 -25.42
N THR A 220 -18.49 14.60 -24.58
CA THR A 220 -17.99 14.84 -23.24
C THR A 220 -18.87 14.15 -22.19
N TYR A 221 -18.27 13.74 -21.08
CA TYR A 221 -18.96 13.27 -19.88
C TYR A 221 -18.58 14.14 -18.68
N GLY A 222 -19.45 14.17 -17.68
CA GLY A 222 -19.15 14.85 -16.42
C GLY A 222 -18.00 14.15 -15.70
N ILE A 223 -18.18 12.84 -15.44
CA ILE A 223 -17.31 12.03 -14.60
C ILE A 223 -17.18 10.60 -15.18
N SER A 224 -16.03 9.96 -14.96
CA SER A 224 -15.89 8.49 -15.08
C SER A 224 -15.42 7.89 -13.74
N GLY A 225 -15.46 6.57 -13.62
CA GLY A 225 -15.13 5.83 -12.41
C GLY A 225 -14.01 4.81 -12.64
N ARG A 226 -13.30 4.45 -11.57
CA ARG A 226 -12.19 3.47 -11.59
C ARG A 226 -12.69 2.05 -11.33
N GLY A 227 -13.54 1.53 -12.22
CA GLY A 227 -14.29 0.28 -12.00
C GLY A 227 -13.51 -1.02 -12.19
N LYS A 228 -12.40 -0.99 -12.94
CA LYS A 228 -11.63 -2.19 -13.32
C LYS A 228 -10.68 -2.67 -12.24
N ASP A 229 -9.90 -1.77 -11.64
CA ASP A 229 -8.76 -2.12 -10.78
C ASP A 229 -8.94 -1.72 -9.31
N VAL A 230 -9.62 -0.61 -9.00
CA VAL A 230 -9.75 -0.12 -7.60
C VAL A 230 -11.15 0.41 -7.29
N ARG A 231 -12.12 -0.51 -7.13
CA ARG A 231 -13.54 -0.18 -6.85
C ARG A 231 -13.79 0.56 -5.54
N VAL A 232 -12.90 0.44 -4.55
CA VAL A 232 -12.95 1.22 -3.30
C VAL A 232 -12.80 2.74 -3.54
N GLN A 233 -12.26 3.14 -4.69
CA GLN A 233 -12.11 4.54 -5.11
C GLN A 233 -13.20 4.99 -6.12
N LEU A 234 -14.24 4.17 -6.33
CA LEU A 234 -15.30 4.50 -7.28
C LEU A 234 -16.19 5.62 -6.71
N PHE A 235 -16.21 6.78 -7.36
CA PHE A 235 -17.04 7.95 -6.98
C PHE A 235 -16.80 8.45 -5.54
N ASN A 236 -15.53 8.54 -5.13
CA ASN A 236 -15.08 8.97 -3.80
C ASN A 236 -15.83 10.18 -3.26
N SER A 237 -15.99 11.23 -4.06
CA SER A 237 -16.57 12.50 -3.58
C SER A 237 -18.06 12.40 -3.33
N ILE A 238 -18.76 11.57 -4.10
CA ILE A 238 -20.19 11.33 -3.95
C ILE A 238 -20.39 10.58 -2.64
N TYR A 239 -19.72 9.43 -2.48
CA TYR A 239 -19.81 8.64 -1.27
C TYR A 239 -19.35 9.41 -0.01
N ALA A 240 -18.33 10.26 -0.11
CA ALA A 240 -17.91 11.15 0.98
C ALA A 240 -18.98 12.15 1.40
N ALA A 241 -19.71 12.72 0.45
CA ALA A 241 -20.80 13.65 0.74
C ALA A 241 -22.01 12.96 1.41
N TYR A 242 -22.14 11.64 1.27
CA TYR A 242 -23.07 10.79 2.03
C TYR A 242 -22.45 10.25 3.33
N GLY A 243 -21.16 10.50 3.59
CA GLY A 243 -20.49 10.13 4.85
C GLY A 243 -20.16 8.64 4.95
N VAL A 244 -19.98 7.96 3.82
CA VAL A 244 -19.72 6.51 3.77
C VAL A 244 -18.69 6.20 2.69
N ASN A 245 -17.78 5.26 2.92
CA ASN A 245 -17.12 4.53 1.82
C ASN A 245 -17.74 3.12 1.78
N PRO A 246 -18.30 2.66 0.65
CA PRO A 246 -18.93 1.36 0.55
C PRO A 246 -18.02 0.16 0.88
N TYR A 247 -16.71 0.32 0.81
CA TYR A 247 -15.74 -0.75 1.00
C TYR A 247 -14.92 -0.61 2.29
N HIS A 248 -15.38 0.23 3.23
CA HIS A 248 -14.73 0.42 4.52
C HIS A 248 -15.64 0.03 5.67
N PHE A 249 -15.04 -0.37 6.79
CA PHE A 249 -15.73 -0.36 8.07
C PHE A 249 -15.97 1.08 8.54
N LYS A 250 -17.11 1.30 9.18
CA LYS A 250 -17.44 2.55 9.87
C LYS A 250 -18.20 2.28 11.17
N LEU A 251 -18.30 3.30 12.02
CA LEU A 251 -19.15 3.21 13.20
C LEU A 251 -20.61 3.42 12.83
N ALA A 252 -21.46 2.58 13.41
CA ALA A 252 -22.89 2.80 13.47
C ALA A 252 -23.23 3.77 14.62
N ALA A 253 -24.46 4.29 14.61
CA ALA A 253 -24.92 5.26 15.60
C ALA A 253 -24.95 4.71 17.04
N ASP A 254 -25.07 3.39 17.20
CA ASP A 254 -25.05 2.69 18.49
C ASP A 254 -23.63 2.35 18.98
N GLY A 255 -22.61 2.72 18.22
CA GLY A 255 -21.20 2.45 18.53
C GLY A 255 -20.70 1.06 18.09
N SER A 256 -21.54 0.25 17.42
CA SER A 256 -21.06 -0.98 16.78
C SER A 256 -20.28 -0.66 15.50
N VAL A 257 -19.49 -1.62 15.02
CA VAL A 257 -18.87 -1.53 13.69
C VAL A 257 -19.85 -2.07 12.66
N THR A 258 -20.00 -1.35 11.56
CA THR A 258 -20.76 -1.77 10.38
C THR A 258 -19.90 -1.67 9.12
N TRP A 259 -20.36 -2.27 8.03
CA TRP A 259 -19.72 -2.21 6.73
C TRP A 259 -20.44 -1.18 5.86
N GLY A 260 -19.70 -0.21 5.32
CA GLY A 260 -20.30 0.91 4.57
C GLY A 260 -21.19 0.44 3.42
N GLY A 261 -20.86 -0.70 2.80
CA GLY A 261 -21.57 -1.26 1.66
C GLY A 261 -23.03 -1.67 1.93
N ILE A 262 -23.41 -1.87 3.20
CA ILE A 262 -24.75 -2.32 3.59
C ILE A 262 -25.56 -1.26 4.33
N THR A 263 -25.10 -0.01 4.28
CA THR A 263 -25.72 1.13 4.98
C THR A 263 -26.71 1.90 4.11
N ASP A 264 -27.63 2.62 4.74
CA ASP A 264 -28.61 3.45 4.03
C ASP A 264 -27.93 4.61 3.29
N GLU A 265 -26.84 5.14 3.83
CA GLU A 265 -26.01 6.18 3.20
C GLU A 265 -25.51 5.72 1.82
N SER A 266 -25.06 4.46 1.72
CA SER A 266 -24.64 3.87 0.45
C SER A 266 -25.80 3.67 -0.52
N LYS A 267 -26.97 3.23 -0.02
CA LYS A 267 -28.17 3.04 -0.83
C LYS A 267 -28.64 4.34 -1.47
N GLU A 268 -28.67 5.44 -0.72
CA GLU A 268 -29.08 6.74 -1.26
C GLU A 268 -28.04 7.30 -2.24
N ALA A 269 -26.74 7.11 -1.99
CA ALA A 269 -25.70 7.44 -2.96
C ALA A 269 -25.85 6.64 -4.28
N LEU A 270 -26.20 5.35 -4.20
CA LEU A 270 -26.45 4.52 -5.39
C LEU A 270 -27.65 5.03 -6.21
N LYS A 271 -28.71 5.53 -5.56
CA LYS A 271 -29.87 6.12 -6.25
C LYS A 271 -29.47 7.38 -7.03
N LEU A 272 -28.65 8.24 -6.44
CA LEU A 272 -28.10 9.41 -7.13
C LEU A 272 -27.22 9.00 -8.32
N LEU A 273 -26.31 8.04 -8.12
CA LEU A 273 -25.43 7.55 -9.19
C LEU A 273 -26.23 6.89 -10.32
N ASN A 274 -27.31 6.17 -10.03
CA ASN A 274 -28.22 5.64 -11.04
C ASN A 274 -28.90 6.74 -11.85
N GLN A 275 -29.38 7.80 -11.17
CA GLN A 275 -29.95 8.98 -11.85
C GLN A 275 -28.91 9.63 -12.77
N TRP A 276 -27.68 9.83 -12.30
CA TRP A 276 -26.61 10.45 -13.07
C TRP A 276 -26.17 9.58 -14.25
N TYR A 277 -26.13 8.25 -14.09
CA TYR A 277 -25.88 7.31 -15.19
C TYR A 277 -26.97 7.41 -16.26
N LYS A 278 -28.25 7.37 -15.87
CA LYS A 278 -29.40 7.51 -16.79
C LYS A 278 -29.45 8.87 -17.49
N SER A 279 -28.89 9.89 -16.86
CA SER A 279 -28.77 11.25 -17.40
C SER A 279 -27.50 11.43 -18.26
N GLU A 280 -26.76 10.35 -18.51
CA GLU A 280 -25.50 10.31 -19.26
C GLU A 280 -24.40 11.20 -18.68
N LEU A 281 -24.46 11.52 -17.38
CA LEU A 281 -23.43 12.34 -16.72
C LEU A 281 -22.19 11.50 -16.39
N ILE A 282 -22.40 10.21 -16.14
CA ILE A 282 -21.36 9.21 -15.92
C ILE A 282 -21.00 8.58 -17.27
N ASP A 283 -19.70 8.51 -17.56
CA ASP A 283 -19.17 7.77 -18.70
C ASP A 283 -19.63 6.30 -18.67
N PRO A 284 -20.27 5.77 -19.73
CA PRO A 284 -20.75 4.40 -19.77
C PRO A 284 -19.65 3.34 -19.61
N GLU A 285 -18.38 3.69 -19.85
CA GLU A 285 -17.23 2.79 -19.74
C GLU A 285 -16.60 2.75 -18.34
N PHE A 286 -17.16 3.44 -17.35
CA PHE A 286 -16.61 3.54 -15.99
C PHE A 286 -16.27 2.19 -15.33
N MET A 287 -16.96 1.12 -15.73
CA MET A 287 -16.74 -0.23 -15.19
C MET A 287 -15.43 -0.87 -15.67
N THR A 288 -14.97 -0.47 -16.85
CA THR A 288 -13.78 -1.02 -17.52
C THR A 288 -12.57 -0.09 -17.45
N ASP A 289 -12.78 1.14 -16.98
CA ASP A 289 -11.72 2.12 -16.78
C ASP A 289 -10.83 1.76 -15.57
N ASP A 290 -9.53 1.80 -15.80
CA ASP A 290 -8.49 1.82 -14.78
C ASP A 290 -7.89 3.23 -14.68
N GLY A 291 -6.93 3.42 -13.76
CA GLY A 291 -6.29 4.73 -13.56
C GLY A 291 -5.65 5.32 -14.83
N ALA A 292 -5.08 4.48 -15.69
CA ALA A 292 -4.43 4.94 -16.92
C ALA A 292 -5.46 5.40 -17.97
N LEU A 293 -6.58 4.68 -18.11
CA LEU A 293 -7.68 5.10 -18.97
C LEU A 293 -8.33 6.39 -18.48
N LEU A 294 -8.46 6.59 -17.17
CA LEU A 294 -8.95 7.85 -16.61
C LEU A 294 -8.00 9.03 -16.92
N ASP A 295 -6.68 8.82 -16.82
CA ASP A 295 -5.69 9.83 -17.19
C ASP A 295 -5.76 10.16 -18.69
N GLN A 296 -5.91 9.15 -19.54
CA GLN A 296 -6.11 9.35 -20.98
C GLN A 296 -7.39 10.13 -21.27
N LYS A 297 -8.52 9.79 -20.62
CA LYS A 297 -9.80 10.47 -20.79
C LYS A 297 -9.75 11.92 -20.32
N TRP A 298 -9.03 12.18 -19.23
CA TRP A 298 -8.75 13.54 -18.77
C TRP A 298 -7.95 14.33 -19.82
N SER A 299 -6.77 13.83 -20.22
CA SER A 299 -5.88 14.54 -21.16
C SER A 299 -6.52 14.74 -22.54
N SER A 300 -7.38 13.82 -22.98
CA SER A 300 -8.12 13.92 -24.24
C SER A 300 -9.47 14.66 -24.14
N LYS A 301 -9.74 15.33 -23.01
CA LYS A 301 -10.95 16.14 -22.78
C LYS A 301 -12.25 15.35 -22.93
N LYS A 302 -12.26 14.08 -22.55
CA LYS A 302 -13.48 13.24 -22.52
C LYS A 302 -14.26 13.34 -21.22
N ILE A 303 -13.57 13.65 -20.12
CA ILE A 303 -14.18 13.87 -18.80
C ILE A 303 -13.78 15.25 -18.25
N GLY A 304 -14.70 15.91 -17.54
CA GLY A 304 -14.48 17.23 -16.95
C GLY A 304 -14.11 17.21 -15.46
N TYR A 305 -14.30 16.06 -14.80
CA TYR A 305 -14.12 15.92 -13.36
C TYR A 305 -13.50 14.56 -13.00
N ILE A 306 -12.55 14.59 -12.05
CA ILE A 306 -11.92 13.40 -11.45
C ILE A 306 -11.84 13.55 -9.93
N ASP A 307 -11.94 12.42 -9.21
CA ASP A 307 -11.91 12.39 -7.74
C ASP A 307 -11.11 11.21 -7.16
N HIS A 308 -10.20 10.63 -7.96
CA HIS A 308 -9.40 9.46 -7.58
C HIS A 308 -7.91 9.80 -7.40
N LYS A 309 -7.54 11.09 -7.43
CA LYS A 309 -6.15 11.55 -7.34
C LYS A 309 -5.87 12.27 -6.03
N MET A 310 -4.75 11.92 -5.40
CA MET A 310 -4.16 12.66 -4.27
C MET A 310 -3.17 13.71 -4.79
N TYR A 311 -2.68 14.58 -3.91
CA TYR A 311 -1.79 15.68 -4.29
C TYR A 311 -0.57 15.24 -5.10
N HIS A 312 0.06 14.11 -4.78
CA HIS A 312 1.28 13.65 -5.46
C HIS A 312 1.02 13.13 -6.87
N HIS A 313 -0.21 12.71 -7.19
CA HIS A 313 -0.61 12.41 -8.56
C HIS A 313 -0.93 13.68 -9.35
N LEU A 314 -1.46 14.71 -8.67
CA LEU A 314 -1.89 15.96 -9.29
C LEU A 314 -0.69 16.85 -9.65
N PHE A 315 0.34 16.84 -8.81
CA PHE A 315 1.57 17.58 -9.04
C PHE A 315 2.33 17.04 -10.25
N GLY A 316 2.68 17.92 -11.20
CA GLY A 316 3.39 17.55 -12.44
C GLY A 316 2.47 16.92 -13.49
N ALA A 317 1.95 15.72 -13.26
CA ALA A 317 1.24 14.94 -14.29
C ALA A 317 -0.11 15.57 -14.68
N VAL A 318 -1.05 15.71 -13.74
CA VAL A 318 -2.37 16.30 -14.05
C VAL A 318 -2.24 17.81 -14.29
N ALA A 319 -1.48 18.51 -13.45
CA ALA A 319 -1.25 19.95 -13.57
C ALA A 319 -0.54 20.35 -14.88
N GLY A 320 0.27 19.47 -15.47
CA GLY A 320 1.02 19.71 -16.70
C GLY A 320 0.19 19.63 -17.99
N ASN A 321 -1.09 19.26 -17.93
CA ASN A 321 -1.98 19.17 -19.11
C ASN A 321 -2.38 20.54 -19.70
N THR A 322 -1.69 21.62 -19.33
CA THR A 322 -1.90 22.96 -19.90
C THR A 322 -1.66 22.98 -21.41
N GLU A 323 -0.78 22.13 -21.93
CA GLU A 323 -0.56 21.96 -23.38
C GLU A 323 -1.80 21.40 -24.11
N ASN A 324 -2.59 20.58 -23.40
CA ASN A 324 -3.87 20.10 -23.88
C ASN A 324 -4.99 21.13 -23.66
N GLY A 325 -4.68 22.32 -23.12
CA GLY A 325 -5.63 23.36 -22.76
C GLY A 325 -6.52 22.95 -21.59
N ILE A 326 -5.92 22.32 -20.57
CA ILE A 326 -6.56 21.94 -19.31
C ILE A 326 -5.75 22.55 -18.16
N THR A 327 -6.36 23.47 -17.45
CA THR A 327 -5.89 24.02 -16.18
C THR A 327 -6.71 23.37 -15.07
N ALA A 328 -6.06 22.51 -14.28
CA ALA A 328 -6.73 21.82 -13.18
C ALA A 328 -7.16 22.81 -12.08
N VAL A 329 -8.44 22.77 -11.72
CA VAL A 329 -9.02 23.51 -10.59
C VAL A 329 -9.36 22.53 -9.48
N TYR A 330 -8.83 22.77 -8.27
CA TYR A 330 -8.97 21.86 -7.14
C TYR A 330 -10.10 22.31 -6.21
N GLY A 331 -11.05 21.42 -5.99
CA GLY A 331 -12.16 21.60 -5.05
C GLY A 331 -11.87 21.07 -3.66
N LYS A 332 -12.90 21.09 -2.83
CA LYS A 332 -12.93 20.47 -1.49
C LYS A 332 -14.00 19.39 -1.47
N GLY A 333 -14.09 18.65 -0.35
CA GLY A 333 -15.20 17.71 -0.13
C GLY A 333 -16.56 18.37 -0.34
N LEU A 334 -17.48 17.66 -0.98
CA LEU A 334 -18.82 18.19 -1.26
C LEU A 334 -19.69 18.08 -0.01
N ILE A 335 -20.49 19.11 0.26
CA ILE A 335 -21.52 19.07 1.29
C ILE A 335 -22.75 18.37 0.69
N GLY A 336 -23.13 17.24 1.30
CA GLY A 336 -24.33 16.49 0.97
C GLY A 336 -25.07 16.07 2.24
N PRO A 337 -25.79 14.93 2.23
CA PRO A 337 -26.53 14.44 3.40
C PRO A 337 -25.70 14.24 4.67
N ALA A 338 -24.38 14.03 4.57
CA ALA A 338 -23.50 13.99 5.73
C ALA A 338 -23.37 15.33 6.47
N GLY A 339 -23.75 16.44 5.84
CA GLY A 339 -23.74 17.79 6.42
C GLY A 339 -22.35 18.41 6.60
N LYS A 340 -21.28 17.73 6.14
CA LYS A 340 -19.89 18.20 6.25
C LYS A 340 -19.10 17.97 4.96
N SER A 341 -18.09 18.81 4.75
CA SER A 341 -17.18 18.76 3.61
C SER A 341 -16.04 17.77 3.90
N ILE A 342 -16.15 16.54 3.39
CA ILE A 342 -15.19 15.45 3.60
C ILE A 342 -14.64 14.94 2.28
N VAL A 343 -13.39 14.48 2.32
CA VAL A 343 -12.76 13.67 1.27
C VAL A 343 -12.37 12.30 1.79
N MET A 344 -12.43 11.28 0.93
CA MET A 344 -11.90 9.96 1.25
C MET A 344 -10.37 10.00 1.27
N SER A 345 -9.75 9.23 2.15
CA SER A 345 -8.33 8.89 2.11
C SER A 345 -8.12 7.39 2.24
N ASN A 346 -6.92 6.90 1.94
CA ASN A 346 -6.59 5.48 2.12
C ASN A 346 -6.37 5.11 3.60
N GLY A 347 -6.14 6.11 4.46
CA GLY A 347 -5.65 5.92 5.82
C GLY A 347 -4.14 5.69 5.86
N PRO A 348 -3.46 6.09 6.95
CA PRO A 348 -2.02 5.92 7.07
C PRO A 348 -1.61 4.49 7.42
N LEU A 349 -2.48 3.68 8.02
CA LEU A 349 -2.11 2.37 8.56
C LEU A 349 -1.74 1.36 7.46
N GLN A 350 -0.72 0.54 7.72
CA GLN A 350 -0.26 -0.54 6.84
C GLN A 350 -0.01 -1.82 7.65
N VAL A 351 -0.03 -2.97 6.97
CA VAL A 351 0.48 -4.23 7.54
C VAL A 351 1.93 -4.01 8.02
N PRO A 352 2.29 -4.43 9.24
CA PRO A 352 3.62 -4.22 9.81
C PRO A 352 4.71 -4.92 8.99
N LEU A 353 5.96 -4.50 9.18
CA LEU A 353 7.12 -5.24 8.70
C LEU A 353 7.27 -6.51 9.55
N MET A 354 7.18 -7.67 8.91
CA MET A 354 7.29 -8.96 9.58
C MET A 354 8.68 -9.57 9.42
N PHE A 355 8.99 -10.50 10.33
CA PHE A 355 10.25 -11.25 10.33
C PHE A 355 9.98 -12.75 10.35
N GLY A 356 10.91 -13.54 9.81
CA GLY A 356 10.84 -15.00 9.88
C GLY A 356 10.98 -15.51 11.31
N LYS A 357 10.34 -16.65 11.61
CA LYS A 357 10.36 -17.25 12.95
C LYS A 357 11.77 -17.42 13.52
N GLN A 358 12.76 -17.72 12.68
CA GLN A 358 14.15 -17.86 13.07
C GLN A 358 14.75 -16.58 13.68
N VAL A 359 14.22 -15.39 13.36
CA VAL A 359 14.65 -14.11 13.97
C VAL A 359 14.23 -14.03 15.44
N GLN A 360 13.11 -14.66 15.81
CA GLN A 360 12.69 -14.72 17.21
C GLN A 360 13.68 -15.55 18.07
N GLU A 361 14.31 -16.55 17.47
CA GLU A 361 15.17 -17.52 18.17
C GLU A 361 16.61 -17.02 18.34
N ASP A 362 17.05 -16.06 17.52
CA ASP A 362 18.38 -15.46 17.54
C ASP A 362 18.31 -14.01 18.01
N GLU A 363 18.59 -13.79 19.30
CA GLU A 363 18.56 -12.46 19.94
C GLU A 363 19.55 -11.48 19.30
N ALA A 364 20.77 -11.92 19.01
CA ALA A 364 21.79 -11.04 18.43
C ALA A 364 21.39 -10.58 17.03
N LYS A 365 20.89 -11.51 16.19
CA LYS A 365 20.34 -11.19 14.87
C LYS A 365 19.16 -10.23 14.96
N ARG A 366 18.19 -10.51 15.84
CA ARG A 366 16.99 -9.68 15.99
C ARG A 366 17.33 -8.25 16.39
N ILE A 367 18.15 -8.08 17.41
CA ILE A 367 18.60 -6.76 17.86
C ILE A 367 19.34 -6.03 16.73
N ARG A 368 20.24 -6.72 16.02
CA ARG A 368 20.98 -6.13 14.89
C ARG A 368 20.05 -5.67 13.77
N ILE A 369 19.04 -6.46 13.42
CA ILE A 369 18.03 -6.10 12.42
C ILE A 369 17.25 -4.86 12.87
N LEU A 370 16.77 -4.81 14.12
CA LEU A 370 16.02 -3.66 14.64
C LEU A 370 16.86 -2.37 14.63
N GLN A 371 18.11 -2.43 15.10
CA GLN A 371 19.03 -1.28 15.06
C GLN A 371 19.32 -0.80 13.64
N MET A 372 19.50 -1.74 12.71
CA MET A 372 19.69 -1.41 11.30
C MET A 372 18.45 -0.74 10.71
N LEU A 373 17.24 -1.22 11.03
CA LEU A 373 15.98 -0.63 10.56
C LEU A 373 15.73 0.77 11.13
N GLU A 374 16.06 1.02 12.40
CA GLU A 374 16.01 2.37 13.00
C GLU A 374 16.87 3.34 12.19
N ASP A 375 18.12 2.96 11.92
CA ASP A 375 19.06 3.78 11.15
C ASP A 375 18.58 3.99 9.70
N LEU A 376 18.12 2.92 9.05
CA LEU A 376 17.59 2.95 7.68
C LEU A 376 16.40 3.90 7.53
N ALA A 377 15.57 4.04 8.57
CA ALA A 377 14.38 4.88 8.53
C ALA A 377 14.64 6.33 8.99
N THR A 378 15.57 6.54 9.93
CA THR A 378 15.65 7.81 10.68
C THR A 378 16.99 8.55 10.53
N LYS A 379 18.08 7.88 10.12
CA LYS A 379 19.36 8.56 9.91
C LYS A 379 19.49 9.00 8.46
N ASP A 380 19.45 10.32 8.24
CA ASP A 380 19.55 10.95 6.93
C ASP A 380 20.67 10.35 6.04
N GLU A 381 21.89 10.15 6.57
CA GLU A 381 23.01 9.56 5.81
C GLU A 381 22.74 8.13 5.31
N VAL A 382 22.18 7.28 6.18
CA VAL A 382 21.87 5.87 5.85
C VAL A 382 20.66 5.82 4.91
N TYR A 383 19.64 6.64 5.17
CA TYR A 383 18.46 6.77 4.33
C TYR A 383 18.83 7.20 2.92
N LEU A 384 19.59 8.31 2.79
CA LEU A 384 20.04 8.81 1.49
C LEU A 384 20.87 7.77 0.74
N ARG A 385 21.79 7.09 1.45
CA ARG A 385 22.64 6.07 0.86
C ARG A 385 21.85 4.88 0.30
N THR A 386 20.84 4.43 1.03
CA THR A 386 20.06 3.24 0.65
C THR A 386 18.93 3.53 -0.32
N VAL A 387 18.36 4.73 -0.30
CA VAL A 387 17.23 5.11 -1.16
C VAL A 387 17.69 5.73 -2.47
N PHE A 388 18.69 6.62 -2.42
CA PHE A 388 19.12 7.41 -3.58
C PHE A 388 20.53 7.06 -4.07
N GLY A 389 21.36 6.41 -3.25
CA GLY A 389 22.71 5.95 -3.61
C GLY A 389 23.82 6.90 -3.18
N VAL A 390 24.71 7.27 -4.09
CA VAL A 390 25.89 8.10 -3.78
C VAL A 390 25.71 9.49 -4.37
N GLU A 391 25.81 10.53 -3.53
CA GLU A 391 25.76 11.92 -3.99
C GLU A 391 26.90 12.19 -4.99
N GLY A 392 26.58 12.88 -6.08
CA GLY A 392 27.48 13.14 -7.20
C GLY A 392 27.66 11.95 -8.15
N GLU A 393 27.16 10.76 -7.81
CA GLU A 393 27.15 9.58 -8.69
C GLU A 393 25.72 9.33 -9.20
N SER A 394 24.80 8.95 -8.31
CA SER A 394 23.42 8.58 -8.66
C SER A 394 22.39 9.68 -8.45
N TYR A 395 22.67 10.64 -7.57
CA TYR A 395 21.84 11.82 -7.35
C TYR A 395 22.71 13.03 -7.02
N ASP A 396 22.13 14.22 -7.18
CA ASP A 396 22.68 15.47 -6.65
C ASP A 396 21.67 16.09 -5.67
N LEU A 397 22.15 16.79 -4.63
CA LEU A 397 21.26 17.56 -3.75
C LEU A 397 20.94 18.91 -4.40
N VAL A 398 19.66 19.15 -4.68
CA VAL A 398 19.14 20.43 -5.17
C VAL A 398 18.14 20.95 -4.15
N ASP A 399 18.45 22.10 -3.55
CA ASP A 399 17.64 22.73 -2.49
C ASP A 399 17.28 21.79 -1.32
N GLY A 400 18.22 20.91 -0.96
CA GLY A 400 18.06 19.94 0.14
C GLY A 400 17.27 18.69 -0.23
N VAL A 401 16.89 18.51 -1.49
CA VAL A 401 16.15 17.36 -1.99
C VAL A 401 17.02 16.57 -2.99
N PRO A 402 17.13 15.23 -2.83
CA PRO A 402 17.80 14.38 -3.81
C PRO A 402 17.13 14.44 -5.18
N VAL A 403 17.90 14.77 -6.21
CA VAL A 403 17.49 14.68 -7.61
C VAL A 403 18.29 13.56 -8.25
N MET A 404 17.62 12.45 -8.54
CA MET A 404 18.22 11.32 -9.23
C MET A 404 18.67 11.73 -10.63
N LYS A 405 19.85 11.28 -11.03
CA LYS A 405 20.32 11.48 -12.39
C LYS A 405 19.52 10.63 -13.38
N GLU A 406 19.39 11.13 -14.60
CA GLU A 406 18.52 10.54 -15.63
C GLU A 406 18.76 9.04 -15.81
N GLU A 407 20.03 8.60 -15.85
CA GLU A 407 20.42 7.20 -16.00
C GLU A 407 19.82 6.25 -14.93
N PHE A 408 19.59 6.74 -13.71
CA PHE A 408 18.98 5.97 -12.62
C PHE A 408 17.44 6.02 -12.61
N THR A 409 16.84 6.88 -13.43
CA THR A 409 15.38 7.03 -13.55
C THR A 409 14.82 6.57 -14.89
N ALA A 410 15.63 6.55 -15.94
CA ALA A 410 15.21 6.19 -17.29
C ALA A 410 14.85 4.71 -17.41
N THR A 411 15.53 3.86 -16.65
CA THR A 411 15.24 2.43 -16.51
C THR A 411 15.49 2.00 -15.06
N ALA A 412 14.88 0.89 -14.64
CA ALA A 412 15.07 0.38 -13.29
C ALA A 412 16.45 -0.27 -13.07
N ASP A 413 17.15 -0.69 -14.12
CA ASP A 413 18.32 -1.56 -14.00
C ASP A 413 19.52 -0.88 -13.30
N PRO A 414 19.92 0.37 -13.61
CA PRO A 414 21.03 1.01 -12.91
C PRO A 414 20.79 1.20 -11.41
N ALA A 415 19.55 1.52 -11.02
CA ALA A 415 19.17 1.59 -9.61
C ALA A 415 19.27 0.20 -8.94
N ARG A 416 18.84 -0.86 -9.62
CA ARG A 416 18.90 -2.25 -9.12
C ARG A 416 20.33 -2.79 -9.04
N GLU A 417 21.20 -2.42 -9.97
CA GLU A 417 22.63 -2.77 -9.94
C GLU A 417 23.37 -2.07 -8.79
N MET A 418 22.96 -0.84 -8.47
CA MET A 418 23.45 -0.13 -7.28
C MET A 418 22.85 -0.69 -5.98
N GLY A 419 21.69 -1.33 -6.05
CA GLY A 419 20.94 -1.86 -4.91
C GLY A 419 20.21 -0.77 -4.13
N ILE A 420 19.83 0.34 -4.76
CA ILE A 420 19.09 1.42 -4.12
C ILE A 420 17.58 1.17 -4.18
N GLY A 421 16.83 1.71 -3.22
CA GLY A 421 15.38 1.58 -3.12
C GLY A 421 14.92 0.68 -1.97
N GLY A 422 13.75 0.06 -2.14
CA GLY A 422 13.04 -0.63 -1.05
C GLY A 422 13.61 -1.98 -0.60
N PHE A 423 14.53 -2.58 -1.37
CA PHE A 423 14.98 -3.96 -1.12
C PHE A 423 15.82 -4.12 0.16
N TYR A 424 16.74 -3.19 0.43
CA TYR A 424 17.47 -3.15 1.70
C TYR A 424 16.85 -2.19 2.71
N ASN A 425 15.97 -1.29 2.27
CA ASN A 425 15.25 -0.34 3.12
C ASN A 425 13.72 -0.50 3.00
N PRO A 426 13.11 -1.47 3.71
CA PRO A 426 11.65 -1.67 3.67
C PRO A 426 10.83 -0.56 4.33
N LEU A 427 11.50 0.42 4.96
CA LEU A 427 10.91 1.56 5.64
C LEU A 427 11.05 2.88 4.84
N ILE A 428 11.36 2.77 3.54
CA ILE A 428 11.31 3.91 2.60
C ILE A 428 9.95 4.63 2.67
N GLU A 429 10.00 5.96 2.85
CA GLU A 429 8.84 6.84 3.01
C GLU A 429 7.89 6.49 4.18
N ARG A 430 8.37 5.74 5.17
CA ARG A 430 7.57 5.34 6.35
C ARG A 430 7.83 6.17 7.60
N ASP A 431 8.79 7.09 7.53
CA ASP A 431 9.21 7.95 8.63
C ASP A 431 9.00 9.42 8.26
N THR A 432 8.44 10.21 9.19
CA THR A 432 8.14 11.64 8.95
C THR A 432 9.41 12.48 8.81
N GLY A 433 10.51 12.10 9.48
CA GLY A 433 11.78 12.83 9.50
C GLY A 433 12.58 12.72 8.20
N THR A 434 12.45 11.62 7.46
CA THR A 434 13.10 11.41 6.16
C THR A 434 12.19 11.70 4.97
N TRP A 435 10.89 11.93 5.21
CA TRP A 435 9.92 12.24 4.17
C TRP A 435 10.26 13.53 3.38
N LYS A 436 11.00 14.45 4.00
CA LYS A 436 11.52 15.69 3.38
C LYS A 436 12.36 15.44 2.12
N PHE A 437 12.96 14.27 1.96
CA PHE A 437 13.79 13.92 0.80
C PHE A 437 12.98 13.50 -0.44
N HIS A 438 11.67 13.30 -0.32
CA HIS A 438 10.84 12.76 -1.40
C HIS A 438 10.01 13.81 -2.14
N PHE A 439 10.08 15.07 -1.69
CA PHE A 439 9.27 16.16 -2.25
C PHE A 439 10.09 17.43 -2.32
N THR A 440 10.09 18.05 -3.50
CA THR A 440 10.61 19.40 -3.67
C THR A 440 9.81 20.40 -2.82
N PRO A 441 10.39 21.55 -2.43
CA PRO A 441 9.66 22.61 -1.74
C PRO A 441 8.34 22.99 -2.45
N ASP A 442 8.36 23.11 -3.79
CA ASP A 442 7.16 23.40 -4.59
C ASP A 442 6.08 22.32 -4.47
N LYS A 443 6.47 21.04 -4.41
CA LYS A 443 5.51 19.92 -4.24
C LYS A 443 4.91 19.90 -2.83
N LEU A 444 5.69 20.28 -1.82
CA LEU A 444 5.20 20.45 -0.45
C LEU A 444 4.26 21.65 -0.32
N GLU A 445 4.60 22.79 -0.91
CA GLU A 445 3.71 23.95 -0.96
C GLU A 445 2.40 23.61 -1.68
N PHE A 446 2.50 22.91 -2.82
CA PHE A 446 1.33 22.41 -3.53
C PHE A 446 0.47 21.49 -2.67
N ARG A 447 1.08 20.50 -1.99
CA ARG A 447 0.40 19.59 -1.05
C ARG A 447 -0.37 20.39 0.00
N ASP A 448 0.29 21.35 0.65
CA ASP A 448 -0.31 22.11 1.74
C ASP A 448 -1.46 22.98 1.22
N LYS A 449 -1.30 23.59 0.03
CA LYS A 449 -2.35 24.37 -0.63
C LYS A 449 -3.59 23.54 -0.95
N VAL A 450 -3.45 22.39 -1.60
CA VAL A 450 -4.61 21.59 -2.05
C VAL A 450 -5.28 20.82 -0.93
N ASN A 451 -4.56 20.56 0.17
CA ASN A 451 -5.12 19.91 1.37
C ASN A 451 -5.61 20.90 2.43
N ALA A 452 -5.43 22.21 2.23
CA ALA A 452 -5.78 23.23 3.21
C ALA A 452 -7.28 23.19 3.62
N GLY A 453 -7.51 22.79 4.87
CA GLY A 453 -8.85 22.69 5.45
C GLY A 453 -9.71 21.56 4.87
N LEU A 454 -9.09 20.48 4.39
CA LEU A 454 -9.78 19.22 4.10
C LEU A 454 -9.94 18.40 5.37
N GLU A 455 -11.14 17.88 5.61
CA GLU A 455 -11.39 16.80 6.57
C GLU A 455 -11.34 15.47 5.81
N THR A 456 -10.53 14.52 6.28
CA THR A 456 -10.39 13.20 5.65
C THR A 456 -11.17 12.14 6.42
N THR A 457 -11.61 11.11 5.72
CA THR A 457 -12.14 9.88 6.34
C THR A 457 -11.53 8.65 5.67
N SER A 458 -11.24 7.62 6.47
CA SER A 458 -10.70 6.33 6.02
C SER A 458 -11.42 5.18 6.73
N ASP A 459 -11.02 3.94 6.44
CA ASP A 459 -11.50 2.77 7.18
C ASP A 459 -11.09 2.88 8.67
N ILE A 460 -12.06 2.71 9.58
CA ILE A 460 -11.82 2.82 11.03
C ILE A 460 -11.04 1.64 11.62
N LEU A 461 -10.99 0.52 10.91
CA LEU A 461 -10.19 -0.64 11.24
C LEU A 461 -8.92 -0.71 10.39
N GLY A 462 -8.86 -0.04 9.24
CA GLY A 462 -7.71 -0.13 8.33
C GLY A 462 -7.39 -1.58 7.96
N PRO A 463 -6.10 -1.90 7.73
CA PRO A 463 -5.66 -3.24 7.34
C PRO A 463 -5.59 -4.20 8.54
N THR A 464 -6.64 -4.24 9.34
CA THR A 464 -6.71 -5.15 10.49
C THR A 464 -6.90 -6.59 10.02
N ALA A 465 -6.03 -7.47 10.52
CA ALA A 465 -6.19 -8.92 10.49
C ALA A 465 -7.48 -9.36 11.19
N MET A 466 -8.30 -10.13 10.47
CA MET A 466 -9.53 -10.71 10.98
C MET A 466 -9.71 -12.10 10.38
N GLU A 467 -10.10 -13.06 11.19
CA GLU A 467 -10.33 -14.43 10.73
C GLU A 467 -11.50 -14.49 9.74
N THR A 468 -12.58 -13.77 10.04
CA THR A 468 -13.76 -13.66 9.18
C THR A 468 -13.45 -12.95 7.87
N LYS A 469 -12.50 -12.00 7.83
CA LYS A 469 -12.05 -11.40 6.56
C LYS A 469 -11.44 -12.45 5.64
N GLY A 470 -10.52 -13.27 6.17
CA GLY A 470 -9.90 -14.34 5.41
C GLY A 470 -10.89 -15.40 4.91
N LYS A 471 -11.96 -15.64 5.67
CA LYS A 471 -13.00 -16.62 5.34
C LYS A 471 -14.05 -16.12 4.34
N TYR A 472 -14.47 -14.86 4.47
CA TYR A 472 -15.67 -14.36 3.79
C TYR A 472 -15.44 -13.18 2.86
N MET A 473 -14.42 -12.34 3.09
CA MET A 473 -14.33 -11.02 2.44
C MET A 473 -14.30 -11.12 0.91
N ALA A 474 -13.59 -12.08 0.32
CA ALA A 474 -13.56 -12.25 -1.13
C ALA A 474 -14.96 -12.50 -1.73
N THR A 475 -15.77 -13.36 -1.09
CA THR A 475 -17.15 -13.64 -1.52
C THR A 475 -18.07 -12.44 -1.25
N LEU A 476 -17.91 -11.78 -0.10
CA LEU A 476 -18.68 -10.58 0.25
C LEU A 476 -18.41 -9.42 -0.70
N THR A 477 -17.14 -9.18 -1.06
CA THR A 477 -16.74 -8.20 -2.07
C THR A 477 -17.34 -8.54 -3.43
N THR A 478 -17.30 -9.81 -3.84
CA THR A 478 -17.91 -10.23 -5.12
C THR A 478 -19.42 -9.93 -5.16
N LEU A 479 -20.15 -10.27 -4.09
CA LEU A 479 -21.58 -9.97 -3.98
C LEU A 479 -21.86 -8.46 -4.05
N GLN A 480 -21.03 -7.66 -3.38
CA GLN A 480 -21.14 -6.22 -3.38
C GLN A 480 -20.84 -5.61 -4.75
N ASP A 481 -19.74 -6.01 -5.37
CA ASP A 481 -19.33 -5.52 -6.69
C ASP A 481 -20.43 -5.77 -7.73
N GLU A 482 -20.98 -6.99 -7.77
CA GLU A 482 -22.07 -7.32 -8.69
C GLU A 482 -23.31 -6.47 -8.44
N PHE A 483 -23.69 -6.26 -7.18
CA PHE A 483 -24.86 -5.47 -6.83
C PHE A 483 -24.67 -3.99 -7.13
N TYR A 484 -23.55 -3.40 -6.72
CA TYR A 484 -23.27 -1.96 -6.88
C TYR A 484 -23.26 -1.56 -8.36
N ILE A 485 -22.62 -2.37 -9.21
CA ILE A 485 -22.63 -2.12 -10.65
C ILE A 485 -24.05 -2.20 -11.21
N LYS A 486 -24.83 -3.24 -10.86
CA LYS A 486 -26.23 -3.38 -11.31
C LYS A 486 -27.12 -2.24 -10.82
N ALA A 487 -26.94 -1.79 -9.58
CA ALA A 487 -27.69 -0.68 -9.01
C ALA A 487 -27.41 0.64 -9.75
N ILE A 488 -26.16 0.88 -10.18
CA ILE A 488 -25.80 2.08 -10.93
C ILE A 488 -26.36 2.05 -12.36
N ILE A 489 -26.23 0.93 -13.08
CA ILE A 489 -26.59 0.89 -14.51
C ILE A 489 -28.01 0.39 -14.80
N GLY A 490 -28.68 -0.21 -13.81
CA GLY A 490 -29.93 -0.94 -13.98
C GLY A 490 -31.19 -0.07 -13.85
N ASP A 491 -32.33 -0.73 -14.10
CA ASP A 491 -33.67 -0.16 -13.99
C ASP A 491 -34.48 -0.74 -12.83
N GLU A 492 -33.84 -1.50 -11.95
CA GLU A 492 -34.50 -2.11 -10.81
C GLU A 492 -34.83 -1.11 -9.70
N ASP A 493 -35.84 -1.46 -8.89
CA ASP A 493 -36.14 -0.76 -7.65
C ASP A 493 -34.99 -0.97 -6.66
N ILE A 494 -34.13 0.04 -6.56
CA ILE A 494 -32.91 0.00 -5.72
C ILE A 494 -33.26 -0.24 -4.26
N ASP A 495 -34.37 0.31 -3.75
CA ASP A 495 -34.75 0.14 -2.34
C ASP A 495 -35.00 -1.35 -2.05
N LYS A 496 -35.77 -2.02 -2.92
CA LYS A 496 -36.04 -3.45 -2.78
C LYS A 496 -34.81 -4.33 -3.06
N ALA A 497 -34.04 -4.00 -4.09
CA ALA A 497 -32.85 -4.77 -4.48
C ALA A 497 -31.76 -4.68 -3.41
N PHE A 498 -31.57 -3.50 -2.81
CA PHE A 498 -30.61 -3.26 -1.73
C PHE A 498 -30.93 -4.09 -0.48
N GLU A 499 -32.19 -4.15 -0.05
CA GLU A 499 -32.57 -5.00 1.08
C GLU A 499 -32.30 -6.48 0.81
N GLY A 500 -32.54 -6.94 -0.42
CA GLY A 500 -32.18 -8.30 -0.83
C GLY A 500 -30.68 -8.56 -0.75
N PHE A 501 -29.89 -7.64 -1.31
CA PHE A 501 -28.42 -7.67 -1.28
C PHE A 501 -27.89 -7.67 0.16
N LYS A 502 -28.32 -6.72 1.01
CA LYS A 502 -27.91 -6.59 2.41
C LYS A 502 -28.16 -7.87 3.19
N ASN A 503 -29.36 -8.44 3.06
CA ASN A 503 -29.70 -9.70 3.72
C ASN A 503 -28.83 -10.87 3.24
N GLN A 504 -28.56 -10.94 1.94
CA GLN A 504 -27.68 -11.96 1.38
C GLN A 504 -26.23 -11.78 1.85
N TRP A 505 -25.72 -10.55 1.89
CA TRP A 505 -24.37 -10.21 2.37
C TRP A 505 -24.19 -10.63 3.83
N LEU A 506 -25.13 -10.25 4.70
CA LEU A 506 -25.12 -10.63 6.12
C LEU A 506 -25.15 -12.16 6.30
N LYS A 507 -26.02 -12.84 5.57
CA LYS A 507 -26.17 -14.31 5.61
C LYS A 507 -24.94 -15.06 5.07
N THR A 508 -24.17 -14.46 4.17
CA THR A 508 -22.98 -15.09 3.55
C THR A 508 -21.74 -15.03 4.45
N GLY A 509 -21.89 -14.58 5.70
CA GLY A 509 -20.80 -14.44 6.67
C GLY A 509 -20.53 -12.99 7.07
N GLY A 510 -21.26 -12.03 6.48
CA GLY A 510 -21.17 -10.62 6.82
C GLY A 510 -21.51 -10.34 8.29
N GLN A 511 -22.48 -11.04 8.89
CA GLN A 511 -22.78 -10.84 10.32
C GLN A 511 -21.62 -11.26 11.21
N GLU A 512 -21.04 -12.44 10.98
CA GLU A 512 -19.86 -12.91 11.74
C GLU A 512 -18.68 -11.94 11.61
N LEU A 513 -18.47 -11.39 10.41
CA LEU A 513 -17.47 -10.36 10.14
C LEU A 513 -17.69 -9.09 10.96
N LEU A 514 -18.93 -8.60 11.05
CA LEU A 514 -19.26 -7.40 11.82
C LEU A 514 -19.15 -7.62 13.34
N ASP A 515 -19.48 -8.83 13.81
CA ASP A 515 -19.34 -9.19 15.22
C ASP A 515 -17.85 -9.21 15.63
N GLU A 516 -16.97 -9.82 14.82
CA GLU A 516 -15.53 -9.79 15.04
C GLU A 516 -14.96 -8.37 14.94
N ALA A 517 -15.37 -7.60 13.92
CA ALA A 517 -14.96 -6.21 13.73
C ALA A 517 -15.29 -5.34 14.95
N THR A 518 -16.52 -5.49 15.48
CA THR A 518 -16.99 -4.75 16.65
C THR A 518 -16.20 -5.14 17.89
N LYS A 519 -15.94 -6.43 18.10
CA LYS A 519 -15.13 -6.92 19.21
C LYS A 519 -13.72 -6.33 19.17
N ILE A 520 -13.03 -6.42 18.03
CA ILE A 520 -11.67 -5.87 17.85
C ILE A 520 -11.66 -4.37 18.12
N TYR A 521 -12.65 -3.64 17.58
CA TYR A 521 -12.76 -2.20 17.81
C TYR A 521 -12.89 -1.86 19.29
N GLN A 522 -13.76 -2.56 20.03
CA GLN A 522 -13.99 -2.35 21.46
C GLN A 522 -12.78 -2.70 22.32
N GLU A 523 -12.08 -3.79 22.00
CA GLU A 523 -10.82 -4.18 22.67
C GLU A 523 -9.77 -3.08 22.51
N ARG A 524 -9.63 -2.50 21.32
CA ARG A 524 -8.71 -1.38 21.05
C ARG A 524 -9.07 -0.11 21.81
N GLN A 525 -10.36 0.23 21.92
CA GLN A 525 -10.76 1.41 22.70
C GLN A 525 -10.54 1.21 24.20
N SER A 526 -10.64 -0.03 24.70
CA SER A 526 -10.44 -0.35 26.11
C SER A 526 -8.96 -0.40 26.53
N ALA A 527 -8.04 -0.55 25.57
CA ALA A 527 -6.60 -0.57 25.78
C ALA A 527 -5.96 0.84 25.78
N LYS A 528 -6.72 1.88 25.45
CA LYS A 528 -6.33 3.30 25.55
C LYS A 528 -6.65 3.82 26.94
#